data_AF-A0A518BFY5-F1
#
_entry.id   AF-A0A518BFY5-F1
#
_cell.length_a   1.000
_cell.length_b   1.000
_cell.length_c   1.000
_cell.angle_alpha   90.00
_cell.angle_beta   90.00
_cell.angle_gamma   90.00
#
_symmetry.space_group_name_H-M   'P 1'
#
loop_
_entity.id
_entity.type
_entity.pdbx_description
1 polymer ?
#
loop_
_entity_poly.entity_id
_entity_poly.type
_entity_poly.pdbx_seq_one_letter_code
_entity_poly.pdbx_strand_id
1 'polypeptide(L)'
;MVNVVNLMKLQLLHRLTYRRTNQGNLHVRGYKEEGAITTPFDMTVLNDMDRFHLAMDVVERVPTLRADGADSLAEHERYIRQEGVDLPSIRDWRWGD
;
A
#
# COMPACT_ATOMS: atom_id res chain seq x y z
N MET A 1 9.22 5.85 16.29
CA MET A 1 10.55 6.04 15.69
C MET A 1 10.42 5.62 14.22
N VAL A 2 10.10 6.55 13.33
CA VAL A 2 9.89 6.22 11.91
C VAL A 2 11.26 5.92 11.31
N ASN A 3 11.40 4.72 10.76
CA ASN A 3 12.67 4.18 10.29
C ASN A 3 13.25 5.08 9.19
N VAL A 4 14.35 5.77 9.50
CA VAL A 4 14.94 6.86 8.69
C VAL A 4 15.45 6.35 7.34
N VAL A 5 15.62 5.04 7.19
CA VAL A 5 16.11 4.38 5.96
C VAL A 5 15.08 4.40 4.81
N ASN A 6 13.78 4.55 5.09
CA ASN A 6 12.73 4.47 4.05
C ASN A 6 12.40 5.83 3.38
N LEU A 7 13.09 6.91 3.76
CA LEU A 7 12.76 8.28 3.35
C LEU A 7 13.37 8.71 2.01
N MET A 8 14.37 8.00 1.48
CA MET A 8 15.10 8.48 0.30
C MET A 8 14.34 8.33 -1.04
N LYS A 9 13.35 7.44 -1.15
CA LYS A 9 12.67 7.16 -2.44
C LYS A 9 11.42 8.02 -2.68
N LEU A 10 10.72 8.41 -1.63
CA LEU A 10 9.52 9.25 -1.70
C LEU A 10 9.85 10.75 -1.76
N GLN A 11 11.14 11.11 -1.65
CA GLN A 11 11.62 12.48 -1.62
C GLN A 11 11.35 13.25 -2.93
N LEU A 12 11.17 12.57 -4.07
CA LEU A 12 10.90 13.27 -5.33
C LEU A 12 9.58 14.02 -5.29
N LEU A 13 8.47 13.34 -4.96
CA LEU A 13 7.15 13.96 -4.94
C LEU A 13 7.10 15.09 -3.90
N HIS A 14 7.62 14.86 -2.69
CA HIS A 14 7.72 15.93 -1.68
C HIS A 14 8.52 17.14 -2.16
N ARG A 15 9.62 16.95 -2.91
CA ARG A 15 10.39 18.07 -3.49
C ARG A 15 9.63 18.79 -4.59
N LEU A 16 8.94 18.06 -5.46
CA LEU A 16 8.12 18.65 -6.54
C LEU A 16 6.93 19.44 -5.99
N THR A 17 6.40 19.06 -4.83
CA THR A 17 5.24 19.71 -4.21
C THR A 17 5.60 20.67 -3.07
N TYR A 18 6.88 20.86 -2.74
CA TYR A 18 7.36 21.60 -1.56
C TYR A 18 6.79 23.03 -1.38
N ARG A 19 6.29 23.67 -2.44
CA ARG A 19 5.67 25.01 -2.39
C ARG A 19 4.25 25.06 -2.97
N ARG A 20 3.63 23.91 -3.19
CA ARG A 20 2.25 23.83 -3.68
C ARG A 20 1.30 23.98 -2.50
N THR A 21 0.19 24.68 -2.73
CA THR A 21 -0.94 24.70 -1.79
C THR A 21 -1.35 23.27 -1.43
N ASN A 22 -1.70 23.03 -0.16
CA ASN A 22 -2.13 21.73 0.36
C ASN A 22 -1.04 20.63 0.48
N GLN A 23 0.25 20.95 0.26
CA GLN A 23 1.33 19.96 0.34
C GLN A 23 1.46 19.23 1.69
N GLY A 24 1.03 19.86 2.80
CA GLY A 24 1.10 19.27 4.14
C GLY A 24 0.14 18.10 4.33
N ASN A 25 -0.90 18.03 3.48
CA ASN A 25 -1.88 16.96 3.45
C ASN A 25 -1.56 15.89 2.38
N LEU A 26 -0.39 16.00 1.72
CA LEU A 26 0.04 15.01 0.74
C LEU A 26 0.74 13.86 1.45
N HIS A 27 0.11 12.69 1.42
CA HIS A 27 0.71 11.43 1.85
C HIS A 27 1.14 10.62 0.64
N VAL A 28 2.43 10.34 0.55
CA VAL A 28 3.02 9.67 -0.61
C VAL A 28 3.39 8.24 -0.24
N ARG A 29 2.90 7.29 -1.03
CA ARG A 29 3.36 5.90 -1.07
C ARG A 29 4.09 5.68 -2.38
N GLY A 30 5.01 4.73 -2.39
CA GLY A 30 5.87 4.47 -3.54
C GLY A 30 6.86 3.37 -3.21
N TYR A 31 7.66 3.02 -4.22
CA TYR A 31 8.58 1.89 -4.14
C TYR A 31 9.62 2.06 -3.02
N LYS A 32 9.79 1.00 -2.23
CA LYS A 32 10.69 0.93 -1.06
C LYS A 32 11.96 0.12 -1.32
N GLU A 33 12.14 -0.44 -2.51
CA GLU A 33 13.15 -1.49 -2.82
C GLU A 33 12.95 -2.79 -2.05
N GLU A 34 11.72 -3.07 -1.63
CA GLU A 34 11.37 -4.39 -1.14
C GLU A 34 10.92 -5.24 -2.32
N GLY A 35 11.53 -6.42 -2.48
CA GLY A 35 11.22 -7.29 -3.60
C GLY A 35 11.74 -8.71 -3.44
N ALA A 36 11.01 -9.64 -4.03
CA ALA A 36 11.33 -11.06 -4.08
C ALA A 36 10.79 -11.67 -5.38
N ILE A 37 11.14 -12.92 -5.67
CA ILE A 37 10.41 -13.71 -6.67
C ILE A 37 9.09 -14.11 -6.01
N THR A 38 8.03 -13.35 -6.28
CA THR A 38 6.69 -13.54 -5.70
C THR A 38 5.61 -13.12 -6.70
N THR A 39 4.35 -13.16 -6.28
CA THR A 39 3.20 -12.80 -7.13
C THR A 39 3.13 -11.29 -7.36
N PRO A 40 2.48 -10.83 -8.46
CA PRO A 40 2.39 -9.41 -8.78
C PRO A 40 1.75 -8.56 -7.67
N PHE A 41 0.67 -9.02 -7.04
CA PHE A 41 0.07 -8.26 -5.93
C PHE A 41 0.96 -8.27 -4.70
N ASP A 42 1.60 -9.40 -4.39
CA ASP A 42 2.50 -9.49 -3.23
C ASP A 42 3.69 -8.52 -3.34
N MET A 43 4.21 -8.29 -4.56
CA MET A 43 5.21 -7.23 -4.79
C MET A 43 4.71 -5.83 -4.39
N THR A 44 3.41 -5.54 -4.51
CA THR A 44 2.83 -4.28 -4.04
C THR A 44 2.63 -4.26 -2.54
N VAL A 45 2.30 -5.40 -1.92
CA VAL A 45 2.19 -5.57 -0.47
C VAL A 45 3.53 -5.34 0.21
N LEU A 46 4.61 -5.91 -0.31
CA LEU A 46 5.98 -5.70 0.20
C LEU A 46 6.40 -4.23 0.22
N ASN A 47 5.81 -3.41 -0.66
CA ASN A 47 6.11 -1.98 -0.75
C ASN A 47 5.02 -1.09 -0.10
N ASP A 48 4.05 -1.69 0.59
CA ASP A 48 2.84 -1.04 1.13
C ASP A 48 2.11 -0.16 0.11
N MET A 49 2.08 -0.60 -1.16
CA MET A 49 1.43 0.09 -2.28
C MET A 49 0.13 -0.60 -2.72
N ASP A 50 -0.25 -1.70 -2.06
CA ASP A 50 -1.47 -2.42 -2.39
C ASP A 50 -2.72 -1.71 -1.84
N ARG A 51 -3.87 -2.16 -2.35
CA ARG A 51 -5.17 -1.57 -2.02
C ARG A 51 -5.54 -1.63 -0.55
N PHE A 52 -5.06 -2.62 0.21
CA PHE A 52 -5.38 -2.74 1.64
C PHE A 52 -4.61 -1.71 2.44
N HIS A 53 -3.30 -1.59 2.24
CA HIS A 53 -2.51 -0.53 2.89
C HIS A 53 -2.99 0.87 2.52
N LEU A 54 -3.36 1.09 1.25
CA LEU A 54 -3.93 2.38 0.81
C LEU A 54 -5.27 2.67 1.49
N ALA A 55 -6.16 1.68 1.63
CA ALA A 55 -7.42 1.86 2.32
C ALA A 55 -7.25 2.11 3.83
N MET A 56 -6.35 1.37 4.49
CA MET A 56 -6.00 1.58 5.89
C MET A 56 -5.51 3.01 6.14
N ASP A 57 -4.62 3.51 5.28
CA ASP A 57 -4.11 4.88 5.36
C ASP A 57 -5.22 5.93 5.33
N VAL A 58 -6.25 5.71 4.52
CA VAL A 58 -7.40 6.59 4.42
C VAL A 58 -8.25 6.51 5.68
N VAL A 59 -8.53 5.29 6.17
CA VAL A 59 -9.32 5.07 7.40
C VAL A 59 -8.65 5.72 8.61
N GLU A 60 -7.34 5.61 8.75
CA GLU A 60 -6.60 6.24 9.85
C GLU A 60 -6.67 7.78 9.84
N ARG A 61 -6.79 8.38 8.65
CA ARG A 61 -6.75 9.84 8.46
C ARG A 61 -8.14 10.47 8.39
N VAL A 62 -9.18 9.69 8.15
CA VAL A 62 -10.57 10.16 8.04
C VAL A 62 -11.35 9.64 9.25
N PRO A 63 -11.57 10.47 10.30
CA PRO A 63 -12.12 10.01 11.58
C PRO A 63 -13.51 9.36 11.52
N THR A 64 -14.26 9.62 10.46
CA THR A 64 -15.61 9.08 10.25
C THR A 64 -15.62 7.68 9.63
N LEU A 65 -14.48 7.21 9.09
CA LEU A 65 -14.37 5.88 8.51
C LEU A 65 -13.90 4.88 9.56
N ARG A 66 -14.45 3.66 9.47
CA ARG A 66 -13.99 2.50 10.23
C ARG A 66 -13.97 1.31 9.30
N ALA A 67 -12.81 0.71 9.11
CA ALA A 67 -12.64 -0.57 8.44
C ALA A 67 -11.39 -1.25 8.97
N ASP A 68 -11.37 -2.57 8.92
CA ASP A 68 -10.19 -3.38 9.21
C ASP A 68 -9.75 -4.08 7.93
N GLY A 69 -8.48 -3.93 7.56
CA GLY A 69 -7.87 -4.63 6.42
C GLY A 69 -6.82 -5.65 6.84
N ALA A 70 -6.52 -5.78 8.13
CA ALA A 70 -5.45 -6.65 8.63
C ALA A 70 -5.77 -8.12 8.34
N ASP A 71 -7.05 -8.48 8.47
CA ASP A 71 -7.54 -9.83 8.13
C ASP A 71 -7.32 -10.18 6.67
N SER A 72 -7.51 -9.22 5.75
CA SER A 72 -7.29 -9.42 4.31
C SER A 72 -5.82 -9.62 3.96
N LEU A 73 -4.90 -8.90 4.61
CA LEU A 73 -3.46 -9.10 4.43
C LEU A 73 -3.00 -10.46 4.97
N ALA A 74 -3.51 -10.87 6.14
CA ALA A 74 -3.20 -12.17 6.71
C ALA A 74 -3.74 -13.32 5.84
N GLU A 75 -4.92 -13.15 5.22
CA GLU A 75 -5.45 -14.10 4.25
C GLU A 75 -4.58 -14.19 3.00
N HIS A 76 -4.19 -13.04 2.44
CA HIS A 76 -3.29 -12.96 1.28
C HIS A 76 -1.98 -13.70 1.52
N GLU A 77 -1.30 -13.42 2.64
CA GLU A 77 -0.02 -14.07 2.99
C GLU A 77 -0.14 -15.60 3.06
N ARG A 78 -1.24 -16.10 3.66
CA ARG A 78 -1.49 -17.55 3.72
C ARG A 78 -1.72 -18.13 2.34
N TYR A 79 -2.53 -17.46 1.51
CA TYR A 79 -2.93 -17.97 0.21
C TYR A 79 -1.76 -18.04 -0.77
N ILE A 80 -0.93 -16.99 -0.86
CA ILE A 80 0.22 -17.01 -1.77
C ILE A 80 1.24 -18.09 -1.40
N ARG A 81 1.41 -18.38 -0.10
CA ARG A 81 2.32 -19.43 0.37
C ARG A 81 1.82 -20.84 0.05
N GLN A 82 0.50 -21.01 -0.01
CA GLN A 82 -0.12 -22.30 -0.32
C GLN A 82 -0.21 -22.53 -1.82
N GLU A 83 -0.66 -21.53 -2.58
CA GLU A 83 -1.08 -21.69 -3.98
C GLU A 83 -0.10 -21.06 -4.99
N GLY A 84 0.82 -20.21 -4.54
CA GLY A 84 1.79 -19.52 -5.42
C GLY A 84 1.17 -18.53 -6.41
N VAL A 85 -0.09 -18.16 -6.21
CA VAL A 85 -0.86 -17.23 -7.05
C VAL A 85 -1.64 -16.27 -6.18
N ASP A 86 -1.97 -15.09 -6.71
CA ASP A 86 -2.77 -14.10 -6.00
C ASP A 86 -4.19 -14.62 -5.70
N LEU A 87 -4.79 -14.14 -4.59
CA LEU A 87 -6.17 -14.46 -4.22
C LEU A 87 -7.13 -14.21 -5.39
N PRO A 88 -8.15 -15.07 -5.61
CA PRO A 88 -9.17 -14.83 -6.63
C PRO A 88 -9.84 -13.46 -6.48
N SER A 89 -10.11 -13.02 -5.24
CA SER A 89 -10.68 -11.70 -4.94
C SER A 89 -9.78 -10.52 -5.35
N ILE A 90 -8.48 -10.76 -5.59
CA ILE A 90 -7.53 -9.79 -6.13
C ILE A 90 -7.49 -9.89 -7.66
N ARG A 91 -7.31 -11.10 -8.20
CA ARG A 91 -7.16 -11.33 -9.65
C ARG A 91 -8.42 -11.03 -10.44
N ASP A 92 -9.57 -11.42 -9.90
CA ASP A 92 -10.87 -11.32 -10.57
C ASP A 92 -11.58 -10.00 -10.23
N TRP A 93 -10.91 -9.10 -9.49
CA TRP A 93 -11.48 -7.82 -9.13
C TRP A 93 -11.73 -6.95 -10.37
N ARG A 94 -12.86 -6.25 -10.37
CA ARG A 94 -13.27 -5.34 -11.43
C ARG A 94 -13.73 -4.04 -10.82
N TRP A 95 -13.51 -2.95 -11.56
CA TRP A 95 -14.16 -1.68 -11.27
C TRP A 95 -15.67 -1.85 -11.41
N GLY A 96 -16.41 -1.33 -10.44
CA GLY A 96 -17.84 -1.10 -10.57
C GLY A 96 -18.08 0.26 -11.24
N ASP A 97 -19.20 0.39 -11.94
CA ASP A 97 -19.67 1.64 -12.53
C ASP A 97 -20.21 2.62 -11.46
#